data_AF-A0A7X7FM09-F1
#
_entry.id   AF-A0A7X7FM09-F1
#
_cell.length_a   1.000
_cell.length_b   1.000
_cell.length_c   1.000
_cell.angle_alpha   90.00
_cell.angle_beta   90.00
_cell.angle_gamma   90.00
#
_symmetry.space_group_name_H-M   'P 1'
#
loop_
_entity.id
_entity.type
_entity.pdbx_description
1 polymer ?
#
loop_
_entity_poly.entity_id
_entity_poly.type
_entity_poly.pdbx_seq_one_letter_code
_entity_poly.pdbx_strand_id
1 'polypeptide(L)'
;MEWFLDMPMRIRLEPAGEKVNELPKQAWEIQSGLQVLGFADVGAFVTDPESRLFFALANPVTHVYAAIGEGFCSSDSYVDYVTPYADGSYVTYTTNEASPLFRPSDKPVVRESRTNVFRLYDRMLADRRQAPFASVSVEGFVPTFERYYAEYMDWLARCDRSVKDLILDLAGDDSDACERAGRHLTARSGRFAVYEAEDPDKQRFFDEEVAAIFGDPDFPCERVLRGLVRNHTRLGQDDFLFTSWASRYVAEAAAPAAARAVPFLISRLDGSPNTWASRELICEMLRRMGQAAASAAPALLKAALKIGAHELPNRPAETLAAVTGEAPTVLQAVIEALSDQDANRRYGASYVLAEFGTRAACAIPALLKATEHHDPDTRSLAAMALGPVAKGQEEAFRRLVEMAQDKHWFIRGNAIESLGRLGLHADQVVPTAIGLLDDREGHDWSPSECAVRALGRFGRAALAAVPAIARRLKDWDDFPRDEIEALGKIGGSEAVEALEELYGKVSQDSYQLENYGKLVRDAIDGARREV
;
A
#
# COMPACT_ATOMS: atom_id res chain seq x y z
N MET A 1 28.83 18.23 15.16
CA MET A 1 28.42 16.81 15.03
C MET A 1 29.21 16.19 13.89
N GLU A 2 30.51 15.93 14.06
CA GLU A 2 31.39 15.41 12.99
C GLU A 2 31.71 13.91 13.14
N TRP A 3 31.16 13.23 14.14
CA TRP A 3 31.61 11.88 14.53
C TRP A 3 30.88 10.72 13.84
N PHE A 4 29.95 11.00 12.91
CA PHE A 4 29.15 9.97 12.22
C PHE A 4 29.64 9.61 10.80
N LEU A 5 30.68 10.27 10.29
CA LEU A 5 31.13 10.12 8.90
C LEU A 5 32.26 9.10 8.69
N ASP A 6 32.89 8.59 9.75
CA ASP A 6 34.10 7.76 9.67
C ASP A 6 33.94 6.31 10.21
N MET A 7 32.71 5.86 10.50
CA MET A 7 32.54 4.45 10.87
C MET A 7 32.61 3.56 9.62
N PRO A 8 33.49 2.54 9.56
CA PRO A 8 33.37 1.52 8.53
C PRO A 8 32.00 0.83 8.70
N MET A 9 31.13 0.94 7.69
CA MET A 9 29.80 0.30 7.65
C MET A 9 29.88 -1.25 7.49
N ARG A 10 30.79 -1.91 8.20
CA ARG A 10 30.76 -3.36 8.30
C ARG A 10 29.72 -3.73 9.33
N ILE A 11 28.73 -4.49 8.90
CA ILE A 11 27.81 -5.16 9.82
C ILE A 11 28.64 -6.01 10.78
N ARG A 12 28.54 -5.66 12.05
CA ARG A 12 28.98 -6.51 13.15
C ARG A 12 27.76 -7.06 13.84
N LEU A 13 27.75 -8.36 14.05
CA LEU A 13 26.74 -8.99 14.86
C LEU A 13 27.13 -8.89 16.32
N GLU A 14 26.30 -8.24 17.10
CA GLU A 14 26.43 -8.22 18.55
C GLU A 14 25.34 -9.09 19.18
N PRO A 15 25.61 -9.79 20.29
CA PRO A 15 24.56 -10.52 21.00
C PRO A 15 23.41 -9.58 21.40
N ALA A 16 22.17 -9.98 21.12
CA ALA A 16 21.00 -9.15 21.32
C ALA A 16 20.69 -8.83 22.80
N GLY A 17 21.19 -9.64 23.74
CA GLY A 17 20.88 -9.49 25.16
C GLY A 17 19.37 -9.50 25.45
N GLU A 18 18.90 -8.56 26.28
CA GLU A 18 17.48 -8.45 26.67
C GLU A 18 16.54 -8.02 25.54
N LYS A 19 17.08 -7.47 24.44
CA LYS A 19 16.28 -7.00 23.30
C LYS A 19 15.55 -8.12 22.58
N VAL A 20 15.98 -9.38 22.72
CA VAL A 20 15.40 -10.55 22.04
C VAL A 20 13.86 -10.63 22.15
N ASN A 21 13.28 -10.09 23.22
CA ASN A 21 11.84 -10.06 23.46
C ASN A 21 11.09 -9.06 22.55
N GLU A 22 11.80 -8.23 21.80
CA GLU A 22 11.24 -7.23 20.88
C GLU A 22 10.93 -7.82 19.50
N LEU A 23 11.41 -9.03 19.16
CA LEU A 23 11.07 -9.67 17.87
C LEU A 23 9.58 -10.03 17.82
N PRO A 24 8.90 -9.81 16.67
CA PRO A 24 7.49 -10.14 16.51
C PRO A 24 7.20 -11.62 16.79
N LYS A 25 6.00 -11.93 17.26
CA LYS A 25 5.55 -13.30 17.55
C LYS A 25 5.79 -14.26 16.37
N GLN A 26 5.62 -13.78 15.14
CA GLN A 26 5.84 -14.57 13.92
C GLN A 26 7.29 -15.06 13.80
N ALA A 27 8.29 -14.29 14.23
CA ALA A 27 9.69 -14.72 14.21
C ALA A 27 9.93 -15.96 15.09
N TRP A 28 9.28 -16.00 16.26
CA TRP A 28 9.32 -17.15 17.17
C TRP A 28 8.61 -18.38 16.60
N GLU A 29 7.51 -18.18 15.87
CA GLU A 29 6.79 -19.24 15.17
C GLU A 29 7.64 -19.84 14.04
N ILE A 30 8.29 -18.99 13.23
CA ILE A 30 9.26 -19.43 12.21
C ILE A 30 10.42 -20.18 12.85
N GLN A 31 10.99 -19.66 13.95
CA GLN A 31 12.09 -20.31 14.67
C GLN A 31 11.71 -21.72 15.12
N SER A 32 10.53 -21.85 15.73
CA SER A 32 10.00 -23.13 16.19
C SER A 32 9.78 -24.10 15.03
N GLY A 33 9.25 -23.61 13.89
CA GLY A 33 9.08 -24.39 12.67
C GLY A 33 10.41 -24.91 12.10
N LEU A 34 11.45 -24.07 12.09
CA LEU A 34 12.78 -24.48 11.63
C LEU A 34 13.45 -25.49 12.58
N GLN A 35 13.21 -25.39 13.89
CA GLN A 35 13.69 -26.39 14.84
C GLN A 35 13.12 -27.78 14.57
N VAL A 36 11.86 -27.89 14.11
CA VAL A 36 11.27 -29.17 13.66
C VAL A 36 12.01 -29.74 12.45
N LEU A 37 12.56 -28.88 11.58
CA LEU A 37 13.41 -29.28 10.45
C LEU A 37 14.86 -29.60 10.84
N GLY A 38 15.20 -29.58 12.13
CA GLY A 38 16.52 -29.90 12.65
C GLY A 38 17.51 -28.73 12.67
N PHE A 39 17.02 -27.49 12.56
CA PHE A 39 17.86 -26.32 12.83
C PHE A 39 18.14 -26.19 14.34
N ALA A 40 19.41 -26.01 14.69
CA ALA A 40 19.85 -25.66 16.03
C ALA A 40 19.87 -24.13 16.19
N ASP A 41 19.45 -23.67 17.37
CA ASP A 41 19.53 -22.26 17.74
C ASP A 41 21.00 -21.84 17.93
N VAL A 42 21.39 -20.75 17.27
CA VAL A 42 22.72 -20.15 17.36
C VAL A 42 22.69 -18.92 18.28
N GLY A 43 21.51 -18.34 18.52
CA GLY A 43 21.28 -17.17 19.34
C GLY A 43 20.63 -16.02 18.59
N ALA A 44 20.28 -14.98 19.35
CA ALA A 44 19.76 -13.73 18.81
C ALA A 44 20.88 -12.68 18.72
N PHE A 45 20.91 -11.97 17.62
CA PHE A 45 21.93 -10.98 17.32
C PHE A 45 21.30 -9.66 16.87
N VAL A 46 22.06 -8.58 17.02
CA VAL A 46 21.75 -7.28 16.44
C VAL A 46 22.81 -6.86 15.42
N THR A 47 22.44 -6.11 14.39
CA THR A 47 23.41 -5.46 13.50
C THR A 47 23.82 -4.10 14.05
N ASP A 48 25.11 -3.84 14.27
CA ASP A 48 25.61 -2.46 14.38
C ASP A 48 25.87 -1.94 12.95
N PRO A 49 25.30 -0.79 12.47
CA PRO A 49 24.71 0.36 13.18
C PRO A 49 23.17 0.43 13.28
N GLU A 50 22.43 -0.56 12.79
CA GLU A 50 20.96 -0.47 12.66
C GLU A 50 20.17 -1.05 13.85
N SER A 51 20.86 -1.69 14.79
CA SER A 51 20.33 -2.40 15.95
C SER A 51 19.18 -3.38 15.63
N ARG A 52 19.11 -3.91 14.40
CA ARG A 52 18.02 -4.81 13.99
C ARG A 52 18.19 -6.18 14.61
N LEU A 53 17.11 -6.74 15.13
CA LEU A 53 17.12 -8.03 15.81
C LEU A 53 16.90 -9.18 14.83
N PHE A 54 17.67 -10.27 14.97
CA PHE A 54 17.40 -11.50 14.24
C PHE A 54 17.78 -12.75 15.02
N PHE A 55 16.98 -13.81 14.85
CA PHE A 55 17.34 -15.15 15.28
C PHE A 55 18.25 -15.81 14.26
N ALA A 56 19.40 -16.28 14.74
CA ALA A 56 20.31 -17.08 13.96
C ALA A 56 20.07 -18.56 14.26
N LEU A 57 19.93 -19.37 13.22
CA LEU A 57 19.89 -20.81 13.33
C LEU A 57 20.83 -21.46 12.32
N ALA A 58 21.29 -22.67 12.65
CA ALA A 58 22.11 -23.49 11.77
C ALA A 58 21.58 -24.91 11.75
N ASN A 59 21.39 -25.49 10.56
CA ASN A 59 21.09 -26.90 10.43
C ASN A 59 22.41 -27.66 10.16
N PRO A 60 22.96 -28.40 11.13
CA PRO A 60 24.24 -29.09 10.95
C PRO A 60 24.14 -30.30 10.03
N VAL A 61 22.93 -30.87 9.85
CA VAL A 61 22.70 -32.00 8.95
C VAL A 61 22.60 -31.52 7.51
N THR A 62 21.83 -30.46 7.29
CA THR A 62 21.66 -29.87 5.97
C THR A 62 22.60 -28.70 5.72
N HIS A 63 23.64 -28.50 6.52
CA HIS A 63 24.58 -27.38 6.43
C HIS A 63 24.00 -26.06 5.87
N VAL A 64 22.93 -25.56 6.47
CA VAL A 64 22.25 -24.31 6.05
C VAL A 64 22.19 -23.37 7.23
N TYR A 65 22.50 -22.09 6.99
CA TYR A 65 22.23 -21.03 7.95
C TYR A 65 20.87 -20.41 7.67
N ALA A 66 20.10 -20.13 8.71
CA ALA A 66 18.87 -19.38 8.64
C ALA A 66 18.97 -18.14 9.53
N ALA A 67 18.54 -16.99 9.01
CA ALA A 67 18.35 -15.78 9.78
C ALA A 67 16.88 -15.39 9.71
N ILE A 68 16.27 -15.16 10.86
CA ILE A 68 14.88 -14.72 10.97
C ILE A 68 14.89 -13.28 11.46
N GLY A 69 14.37 -12.34 10.68
CA GLY A 69 14.34 -10.92 11.02
C GLY A 69 12.99 -10.28 10.72
N GLU A 70 12.85 -9.01 11.05
CA GLU A 70 11.64 -8.23 10.76
C GLU A 70 11.70 -7.60 9.36
N GLY A 71 10.61 -7.74 8.60
CA GLY A 71 10.50 -7.30 7.21
C GLY A 71 10.74 -5.80 7.06
N PHE A 72 11.36 -5.42 5.95
CA PHE A 72 11.69 -4.00 5.72
C PHE A 72 10.43 -3.16 5.73
N CYS A 73 9.39 -3.51 4.94
CA CYS A 73 8.18 -2.74 4.59
C CYS A 73 6.86 -3.20 5.27
N SER A 74 6.95 -4.11 6.23
CA SER A 74 5.80 -4.74 6.88
C SER A 74 6.21 -5.20 8.28
N SER A 75 5.29 -5.16 9.24
CA SER A 75 5.45 -5.73 10.58
C SER A 75 5.61 -7.27 10.62
N ASP A 76 5.80 -7.90 9.46
CA ASP A 76 5.87 -9.36 9.28
C ASP A 76 7.33 -9.83 9.35
N SER A 77 7.56 -10.99 9.96
CA SER A 77 8.89 -11.60 10.03
C SER A 77 9.22 -12.38 8.75
N TYR A 78 10.49 -12.36 8.35
CA TYR A 78 10.98 -13.11 7.19
C TYR A 78 12.09 -14.08 7.57
N VAL A 79 12.37 -15.04 6.68
CA VAL A 79 13.54 -15.91 6.78
C VAL A 79 14.45 -15.73 5.57
N ASP A 80 15.75 -15.60 5.85
CA ASP A 80 16.83 -15.74 4.88
C ASP A 80 17.55 -17.07 5.11
N TYR A 81 17.52 -17.96 4.13
CA TYR A 81 18.42 -19.12 4.10
C TYR A 81 19.69 -18.76 3.32
N VAL A 82 20.82 -18.78 4.01
CA VAL A 82 22.13 -18.53 3.41
C VAL A 82 22.81 -19.86 3.15
N THR A 83 23.07 -20.14 1.87
CA THR A 83 23.67 -21.41 1.42
C THR A 83 25.06 -21.19 0.82
N PRO A 84 26.15 -21.40 1.57
CA PRO A 84 27.50 -21.33 1.04
C PRO A 84 27.86 -22.58 0.23
N TYR A 85 28.58 -22.40 -0.88
CA TYR A 85 29.10 -23.44 -1.76
C TYR A 85 30.57 -23.74 -1.45
N ALA A 86 31.02 -24.95 -1.83
CA ALA A 86 32.40 -25.38 -1.59
C ALA A 86 33.45 -24.51 -2.32
N ASP A 87 33.05 -23.83 -3.39
CA ASP A 87 33.89 -22.88 -4.15
C ASP A 87 33.94 -21.46 -3.54
N GLY A 88 33.24 -21.24 -2.41
CA GLY A 88 33.16 -19.95 -1.73
C GLY A 88 32.04 -19.04 -2.22
N SER A 89 31.27 -19.43 -3.24
CA SER A 89 30.05 -18.72 -3.65
C SER A 89 28.89 -18.99 -2.69
N TYR A 90 27.78 -18.26 -2.82
CA TYR A 90 26.58 -18.48 -1.99
C TYR A 90 25.30 -17.97 -2.69
N VAL A 91 24.15 -18.53 -2.30
CA VAL A 91 22.80 -18.10 -2.72
C VAL A 91 22.00 -17.73 -1.46
N THR A 92 21.12 -16.71 -1.53
CA THR A 92 20.03 -16.59 -0.53
C THR A 92 18.74 -17.09 -1.12
N TYR A 93 17.97 -17.72 -0.26
CA TYR A 93 16.56 -17.98 -0.48
C TYR A 93 15.82 -17.16 0.58
N THR A 94 14.93 -16.27 0.16
CA THR A 94 14.24 -15.37 1.09
C THR A 94 12.72 -15.40 0.87
N THR A 95 11.96 -15.35 1.97
CA THR A 95 10.51 -15.12 1.93
C THR A 95 10.16 -13.63 1.85
N ASN A 96 11.14 -12.74 2.03
CA ASN A 96 10.87 -11.31 1.98
C ASN A 96 10.87 -10.80 0.53
N GLU A 97 9.67 -10.73 -0.05
CA GLU A 97 9.46 -10.14 -1.39
C GLU A 97 9.83 -8.66 -1.47
N ALA A 98 9.70 -7.94 -0.35
CA ALA A 98 9.99 -6.51 -0.24
C ALA A 98 11.42 -6.24 0.26
N SER A 99 12.26 -7.27 0.43
CA SER A 99 13.61 -7.10 0.95
C SER A 99 14.46 -6.36 -0.08
N PRO A 100 15.00 -5.18 0.27
CA PRO A 100 15.98 -4.49 -0.55
C PRO A 100 17.37 -5.13 -0.42
N LEU A 101 17.50 -6.38 0.04
CA LEU A 101 18.72 -7.18 -0.04
C LEU A 101 19.05 -7.48 -1.51
N PHE A 102 19.43 -6.43 -2.23
CA PHE A 102 19.92 -6.48 -3.59
C PHE A 102 21.40 -6.82 -3.54
N ARG A 103 21.69 -8.07 -3.87
CA ARG A 103 23.06 -8.55 -4.05
C ARG A 103 23.50 -8.27 -5.50
N PRO A 104 24.81 -8.12 -5.77
CA PRO A 104 25.29 -7.93 -7.15
C PRO A 104 24.85 -9.07 -8.08
N SER A 105 24.75 -8.79 -9.38
CA SER A 105 24.14 -9.69 -10.40
C SER A 105 24.78 -11.07 -10.54
N ASP A 106 25.98 -11.25 -9.97
CA ASP A 106 26.73 -12.51 -9.89
C ASP A 106 26.38 -13.34 -8.64
N LYS A 107 25.49 -12.86 -7.77
CA LYS A 107 25.07 -13.54 -6.52
C LYS A 107 23.55 -13.72 -6.47
N PRO A 108 23.03 -14.88 -6.88
CA PRO A 108 21.60 -15.11 -7.03
C PRO A 108 20.85 -15.00 -5.70
N VAL A 109 19.65 -14.42 -5.77
CA VAL A 109 18.64 -14.43 -4.71
C VAL A 109 17.38 -15.06 -5.27
N VAL A 110 16.93 -16.14 -4.65
CA VAL A 110 15.68 -16.81 -5.01
C VAL A 110 14.60 -16.33 -4.04
N ARG A 111 13.55 -15.74 -4.62
CA ARG A 111 12.39 -15.24 -3.87
C ARG A 111 11.22 -16.18 -4.05
N GLU A 112 10.46 -16.36 -2.99
CA GLU A 112 9.18 -17.05 -2.98
C GLU A 112 8.18 -16.21 -2.17
N SER A 113 6.89 -16.37 -2.44
CA SER A 113 5.83 -15.62 -1.76
C SER A 113 5.93 -15.70 -0.24
N ARG A 114 5.56 -14.60 0.43
CA ARG A 114 5.84 -14.30 1.86
C ARG A 114 5.50 -15.41 2.87
N THR A 115 4.60 -16.33 2.54
CA THR A 115 3.96 -17.28 3.47
C THR A 115 4.48 -18.72 3.43
N ASN A 116 5.57 -19.04 2.72
CA ASN A 116 5.99 -20.44 2.57
C ASN A 116 7.47 -20.75 2.85
N VAL A 117 7.87 -20.65 4.13
CA VAL A 117 9.23 -20.95 4.63
C VAL A 117 9.67 -22.39 4.33
N PHE A 118 8.73 -23.35 4.36
CA PHE A 118 8.99 -24.78 4.14
C PHE A 118 9.20 -25.09 2.66
N ARG A 119 8.34 -24.58 1.77
CA ARG A 119 8.52 -24.74 0.32
C ARG A 119 9.79 -24.06 -0.18
N LEU A 120 10.13 -22.90 0.38
CA LEU A 120 11.39 -22.22 0.09
C LEU A 120 12.59 -23.06 0.52
N TYR A 121 12.51 -23.71 1.69
CA TYR A 121 13.53 -24.64 2.18
C TYR A 121 13.65 -25.89 1.28
N ASP A 122 12.53 -26.49 0.87
CA ASP A 122 12.53 -27.64 -0.05
C ASP A 122 13.11 -27.28 -1.42
N ARG A 123 12.75 -26.11 -1.95
CA ARG A 123 13.31 -25.58 -3.21
C ARG A 123 14.81 -25.36 -3.09
N MET A 124 15.26 -24.73 -2.01
CA MET A 124 16.69 -24.56 -1.72
C MET A 124 17.44 -25.90 -1.66
N LEU A 125 16.87 -26.91 -1.00
CA LEU A 125 17.47 -28.25 -0.94
C LEU A 125 17.45 -28.96 -2.30
N ALA A 126 16.47 -28.71 -3.16
CA ALA A 126 16.44 -29.24 -4.52
C ALA A 126 17.54 -28.62 -5.38
N ASP A 127 17.72 -27.30 -5.30
CA ASP A 127 18.78 -26.56 -6.00
C ASP A 127 20.17 -27.00 -5.49
N ARG A 128 20.29 -27.29 -4.19
CA ARG A 128 21.51 -27.84 -3.59
C ARG A 128 21.98 -29.16 -4.20
N ARG A 129 21.07 -30.02 -4.67
CA ARG A 129 21.48 -31.30 -5.29
C ARG A 129 22.26 -31.09 -6.59
N GLN A 130 22.26 -29.89 -7.15
CA GLN A 130 22.92 -29.56 -8.41
C GLN A 130 24.38 -29.10 -8.24
N ALA A 131 24.84 -28.74 -7.02
CA ALA A 131 26.23 -28.34 -6.76
C ALA A 131 26.66 -28.51 -5.28
N PRO A 132 27.93 -28.84 -4.98
CA PRO A 132 28.39 -29.17 -3.62
C PRO A 132 28.45 -27.94 -2.70
N PHE A 133 27.77 -28.00 -1.55
CA PHE A 133 27.78 -26.93 -0.54
C PHE A 133 28.96 -27.03 0.41
N ALA A 134 29.37 -25.90 1.00
CA ALA A 134 30.31 -25.87 2.11
C ALA A 134 29.67 -26.44 3.38
N SER A 135 30.50 -26.97 4.28
CA SER A 135 30.04 -27.36 5.61
C SER A 135 29.72 -26.12 6.45
N VAL A 136 28.69 -26.25 7.27
CA VAL A 136 28.21 -25.22 8.20
C VAL A 136 28.38 -25.72 9.62
N SER A 137 28.85 -24.84 10.51
CA SER A 137 28.92 -25.07 11.96
C SER A 137 28.24 -23.93 12.69
N VAL A 138 27.81 -24.16 13.92
CA VAL A 138 27.16 -23.14 14.77
C VAL A 138 28.07 -21.92 14.96
N GLU A 139 29.37 -22.15 15.18
CA GLU A 139 30.38 -21.11 15.37
C GLU A 139 30.69 -20.34 14.07
N GLY A 140 30.40 -20.94 12.92
CA GLY A 140 30.64 -20.35 11.59
C GLY A 140 29.53 -19.41 11.13
N PHE A 141 28.40 -19.35 11.82
CA PHE A 141 27.26 -18.50 11.43
C PHE A 141 27.66 -17.04 11.37
N VAL A 142 28.13 -16.48 12.49
CA VAL A 142 28.44 -15.05 12.63
C VAL A 142 29.41 -14.56 11.55
N PRO A 143 30.62 -15.13 11.38
CA PRO A 143 31.55 -14.64 10.36
C PRO A 143 31.04 -14.84 8.93
N THR A 144 30.21 -15.87 8.68
CA THR A 144 29.62 -16.10 7.35
C THR A 144 28.51 -15.07 7.07
N PHE A 145 27.67 -14.80 8.06
CA PHE A 145 26.56 -13.87 7.96
C PHE A 145 27.05 -12.43 7.87
N GLU A 146 28.00 -12.02 8.71
CA GLU A 146 28.66 -10.71 8.62
C GLU A 146 29.30 -10.52 7.24
N ARG A 147 30.01 -11.52 6.72
CA ARG A 147 30.59 -11.45 5.36
C ARG A 147 29.51 -11.30 4.29
N TYR A 148 28.41 -12.04 4.40
CA TYR A 148 27.30 -11.98 3.46
C TYR A 148 26.62 -10.59 3.49
N TYR A 149 26.21 -10.13 4.66
CA TYR A 149 25.51 -8.87 4.82
C TYR A 149 26.43 -7.65 4.62
N ALA A 150 27.72 -7.74 4.95
CA ALA A 150 28.69 -6.70 4.65
C ALA A 150 28.91 -6.53 3.15
N GLU A 151 28.88 -7.59 2.34
CA GLU A 151 28.96 -7.47 0.88
C GLU A 151 27.72 -6.77 0.27
N TYR A 152 26.55 -6.88 0.92
CA TYR A 152 25.36 -6.10 0.59
C TYR A 152 25.53 -4.61 0.94
N MET A 153 26.03 -4.30 2.14
CA MET A 153 26.31 -2.92 2.53
C MET A 153 27.44 -2.29 1.69
N ASP A 154 28.45 -3.08 1.31
CA ASP A 154 29.50 -2.68 0.38
C ASP A 154 28.93 -2.51 -1.05
N TRP A 155 27.82 -3.14 -1.41
CA TRP A 155 27.10 -2.88 -2.67
C TRP A 155 26.31 -1.57 -2.59
N LEU A 156 25.56 -1.33 -1.50
CA LEU A 156 24.93 -0.03 -1.23
C LEU A 156 25.96 1.12 -1.19
N ALA A 157 27.16 0.86 -0.65
CA ALA A 157 28.29 1.78 -0.67
C ALA A 157 28.95 1.89 -2.05
N ARG A 158 28.91 0.86 -2.90
CA ARG A 158 29.37 0.88 -4.30
C ARG A 158 28.36 1.48 -5.27
N CYS A 159 27.10 1.62 -4.87
CA CYS A 159 26.09 2.47 -5.52
C CYS A 159 26.39 3.97 -5.37
N ASP A 160 27.66 4.34 -5.16
CA ASP A 160 28.28 5.67 -5.12
C ASP A 160 28.17 6.48 -6.45
N ARG A 161 27.10 6.26 -7.22
CA ARG A 161 26.38 7.35 -7.89
C ARG A 161 25.13 7.59 -7.08
N SER A 162 25.35 8.26 -5.98
CA SER A 162 24.43 8.46 -4.88
C SER A 162 23.25 9.34 -5.32
N VAL A 163 22.16 9.31 -4.56
CA VAL A 163 21.07 10.27 -4.68
C VAL A 163 21.58 11.70 -4.70
N LYS A 164 22.65 11.97 -3.94
CA LYS A 164 23.40 13.22 -3.99
C LYS A 164 23.89 13.50 -5.41
N ASP A 165 24.59 12.58 -6.06
CA ASP A 165 25.07 12.77 -7.43
C ASP A 165 23.92 12.93 -8.43
N LEU A 166 22.82 12.19 -8.29
CA LEU A 166 21.63 12.40 -9.12
C LEU A 166 21.01 13.78 -8.89
N ILE A 167 20.86 14.23 -7.65
CA ILE A 167 20.31 15.55 -7.32
C ILE A 167 21.26 16.66 -7.78
N LEU A 168 22.57 16.50 -7.62
CA LEU A 168 23.59 17.42 -8.10
C LEU A 168 23.60 17.49 -9.65
N ASP A 169 23.53 16.34 -10.32
CA ASP A 169 23.45 16.26 -11.79
C ASP A 169 22.17 16.91 -12.32
N LEU A 170 21.04 16.65 -11.66
CA LEU A 170 19.74 17.22 -12.04
C LEU A 170 19.63 18.70 -11.69
N ALA A 171 20.21 19.09 -10.56
CA ALA A 171 20.36 20.47 -10.14
C ALA A 171 21.34 21.22 -11.04
N GLY A 172 22.28 20.57 -11.73
CA GLY A 172 23.21 21.22 -12.65
C GLY A 172 24.12 22.26 -11.98
N ASP A 173 24.23 22.25 -10.66
CA ASP A 173 25.18 23.01 -9.84
C ASP A 173 25.42 22.28 -8.51
N ASP A 174 26.58 22.56 -7.91
CA ASP A 174 27.01 22.02 -6.61
C ASP A 174 26.89 23.09 -5.52
N SER A 175 25.73 23.74 -5.46
CA SER A 175 25.45 24.71 -4.39
C SER A 175 25.35 24.01 -3.04
N ASP A 176 25.68 24.71 -1.95
CA ASP A 176 25.57 24.15 -0.60
C ASP A 176 24.16 23.60 -0.31
N ALA A 177 23.12 24.20 -0.90
CA ALA A 177 21.74 23.74 -0.81
C ALA A 177 21.54 22.38 -1.53
N CYS A 178 22.04 22.23 -2.75
CA CYS A 178 22.02 20.96 -3.49
C CYS A 178 22.84 19.88 -2.80
N GLU A 179 23.99 20.26 -2.23
CA GLU A 179 24.85 19.32 -1.53
C GLU A 179 24.23 18.86 -0.19
N ARG A 180 23.58 19.77 0.55
CA ARG A 180 22.77 19.43 1.74
C ARG A 180 21.61 18.51 1.37
N ALA A 181 20.86 18.84 0.31
CA ALA A 181 19.73 18.05 -0.16
C ALA A 181 20.16 16.64 -0.60
N GLY A 182 21.24 16.56 -1.38
CA GLY A 182 21.83 15.31 -1.80
C GLY A 182 22.28 14.44 -0.63
N ARG A 183 23.04 15.00 0.31
CA ARG A 183 23.46 14.29 1.53
C ARG A 183 22.26 13.81 2.36
N HIS A 184 21.24 14.66 2.52
CA HIS A 184 20.06 14.32 3.31
C HIS A 184 19.27 13.16 2.69
N LEU A 185 19.04 13.20 1.38
CA LEU A 185 18.33 12.13 0.68
C LEU A 185 19.17 10.85 0.61
N THR A 186 20.49 10.91 0.42
CA THR A 186 21.39 9.75 0.48
C THR A 186 21.42 9.12 1.88
N ALA A 187 21.48 9.91 2.94
CA ALA A 187 21.46 9.41 4.31
C ALA A 187 20.13 8.71 4.67
N ARG A 188 19.04 9.09 3.99
CA ARG A 188 17.69 8.54 4.19
C ARG A 188 17.37 7.37 3.26
N SER A 189 17.91 7.35 2.04
CA SER A 189 17.72 6.27 1.07
C SER A 189 18.27 4.93 1.55
N GLY A 190 19.25 4.94 2.45
CA GLY A 190 19.78 3.75 3.12
C GLY A 190 19.06 3.36 4.41
N ARG A 191 18.21 4.22 5.01
CA ARG A 191 17.67 4.01 6.37
C ARG A 191 16.14 3.92 6.49
N PHE A 192 15.35 4.48 5.58
CA PHE A 192 13.93 4.75 5.88
C PHE A 192 12.97 4.63 4.69
N ALA A 193 12.88 3.45 4.07
CA ALA A 193 11.73 3.18 3.18
C ALA A 193 10.43 2.89 3.95
N VAL A 194 10.42 2.76 5.29
CA VAL A 194 9.32 2.06 6.00
C VAL A 194 8.82 2.70 7.29
N TYR A 195 9.51 3.67 7.90
CA TYR A 195 8.88 4.39 9.02
C TYR A 195 8.01 5.53 8.48
N GLU A 196 6.82 5.18 8.01
CA GLU A 196 5.67 6.07 8.14
C GLU A 196 4.78 5.50 9.27
N ALA A 197 4.47 6.36 10.25
CA ALA A 197 3.23 6.34 11.04
C ALA A 197 3.19 5.92 12.54
N GLU A 198 4.28 5.91 13.34
CA GLU A 198 4.12 5.63 14.79
C GLU A 198 4.66 6.67 15.78
N ASP A 199 5.53 7.61 15.38
CA ASP A 199 6.08 8.65 16.27
C ASP A 199 5.88 10.06 15.69
N PRO A 200 4.86 10.81 16.16
CA PRO A 200 4.55 12.16 15.69
C PRO A 200 5.70 13.16 15.84
N ASP A 201 6.56 13.01 16.86
CA ASP A 201 7.64 13.95 17.12
C ASP A 201 8.81 13.75 16.14
N LYS A 202 9.09 12.50 15.76
CA LYS A 202 10.07 12.19 14.70
C LYS A 202 9.58 12.63 13.33
N GLN A 203 8.28 12.47 13.05
CA GLN A 203 7.68 12.95 11.81
C GLN A 203 7.77 14.47 11.71
N ARG A 204 7.44 15.18 12.79
CA ARG A 204 7.53 16.64 12.83
C ARG A 204 8.96 17.15 12.64
N PHE A 205 9.93 16.56 13.34
CA PHE A 205 11.35 16.92 13.19
C PHE A 205 11.81 16.71 11.74
N PHE A 206 11.37 15.63 11.12
CA PHE A 206 11.65 15.34 9.71
C PHE A 206 11.05 16.37 8.76
N ASP A 207 9.78 16.72 8.95
CA ASP A 207 9.09 17.74 8.14
C ASP A 207 9.80 19.11 8.26
N GLU A 208 10.27 19.46 9.46
CA GLU A 208 10.99 20.71 9.74
C GLU A 208 12.38 20.77 9.05
N GLU A 209 13.19 19.69 9.13
CA GLU A 209 14.50 19.63 8.45
C GLU A 209 14.36 19.77 6.93
N VAL A 210 13.26 19.25 6.40
CA VAL A 210 13.08 19.12 4.96
C VAL A 210 12.48 20.36 4.36
N ALA A 211 11.56 20.98 5.07
CA ALA A 211 11.14 22.33 4.75
C ALA A 211 12.35 23.27 4.75
N ALA A 212 13.32 23.10 5.65
CA ALA A 212 14.54 23.90 5.67
C ALA A 212 15.47 23.66 4.48
N ILE A 213 15.60 22.40 4.01
CA ILE A 213 16.48 22.03 2.90
C ILE A 213 15.86 22.38 1.54
N PHE A 214 14.62 21.98 1.31
CA PHE A 214 13.97 22.13 0.00
C PHE A 214 13.15 23.42 -0.14
N GLY A 215 12.83 24.08 0.99
CA GLY A 215 12.32 25.44 1.02
C GLY A 215 13.40 26.52 0.89
N ASP A 216 14.67 26.13 0.82
CA ASP A 216 15.79 27.03 0.53
C ASP A 216 15.60 27.69 -0.85
N PRO A 217 15.52 29.04 -0.96
CA PRO A 217 15.36 29.74 -2.23
C PRO A 217 16.44 29.43 -3.26
N ASP A 218 17.64 29.04 -2.81
CA ASP A 218 18.77 28.71 -3.67
C ASP A 218 18.70 27.26 -4.18
N PHE A 219 17.85 26.41 -3.60
CA PHE A 219 17.63 25.05 -4.09
C PHE A 219 16.82 25.06 -5.41
N PRO A 220 17.35 24.48 -6.51
CA PRO A 220 16.71 24.54 -7.82
C PRO A 220 15.60 23.50 -8.00
N CYS A 221 14.57 23.58 -7.15
CA CYS A 221 13.46 22.63 -7.08
C CYS A 221 12.83 22.32 -8.45
N GLU A 222 12.53 23.36 -9.25
CA GLU A 222 11.97 23.17 -10.59
C GLU A 222 12.84 22.28 -11.49
N ARG A 223 14.16 22.51 -11.45
CA ARG A 223 15.14 21.81 -12.29
C ARG A 223 15.22 20.34 -11.88
N VAL A 224 15.28 20.09 -10.58
CA VAL A 224 15.32 18.76 -9.98
C VAL A 224 14.05 17.97 -10.31
N LEU A 225 12.86 18.54 -10.10
CA LEU A 225 11.59 17.87 -10.41
C LEU A 225 11.45 17.53 -11.90
N ARG A 226 11.87 18.43 -12.79
CA ARG A 226 11.90 18.17 -14.24
C ARG A 226 12.86 17.03 -14.58
N GLY A 227 14.00 16.99 -13.93
CA GLY A 227 15.01 15.96 -14.06
C GLY A 227 14.49 14.58 -13.67
N LEU A 228 13.87 14.48 -12.49
CA LEU A 228 13.31 13.25 -11.96
C LEU A 228 12.24 12.67 -12.90
N VAL A 229 11.32 13.49 -13.41
CA VAL A 229 10.28 13.05 -14.35
C VAL A 229 10.86 12.61 -15.71
N ARG A 230 11.93 13.26 -16.20
CA ARG A 230 12.58 12.86 -17.47
C ARG A 230 13.29 11.51 -17.35
N ASN A 231 13.90 11.27 -16.21
CA ASN A 231 14.68 10.06 -15.98
C ASN A 231 13.80 8.89 -15.54
N HIS A 232 12.62 9.12 -14.93
CA HIS A 232 11.65 8.08 -14.54
C HIS A 232 11.51 6.95 -15.57
N THR A 233 11.27 7.27 -16.85
CA THR A 233 11.06 6.25 -17.90
C THR A 233 12.32 5.51 -18.36
N ARG A 234 13.52 5.99 -18.00
CA ARG A 234 14.83 5.45 -18.43
C ARG A 234 15.52 4.65 -17.33
N LEU A 235 15.00 4.73 -16.13
CA LEU A 235 15.57 4.21 -14.91
C LEU A 235 15.02 2.79 -14.65
N GLY A 236 15.86 1.91 -14.13
CA GLY A 236 15.44 0.54 -13.76
C GLY A 236 14.39 0.55 -12.64
N GLN A 237 13.82 -0.61 -12.30
CA GLN A 237 12.84 -0.70 -11.20
C GLN A 237 13.38 -0.17 -9.85
N ASP A 238 14.70 -0.30 -9.62
CA ASP A 238 15.38 0.15 -8.40
C ASP A 238 15.41 1.69 -8.28
N ASP A 239 15.69 2.35 -9.40
CA ASP A 239 15.70 3.81 -9.50
C ASP A 239 14.27 4.39 -9.58
N PHE A 240 13.26 3.59 -9.94
CA PHE A 240 11.85 4.00 -10.01
C PHE A 240 11.25 4.28 -8.63
N LEU A 241 11.36 3.35 -7.68
CA LEU A 241 10.84 3.55 -6.32
C LEU A 241 11.55 4.74 -5.66
N PHE A 242 12.86 4.83 -5.91
CA PHE A 242 13.69 5.89 -5.37
C PHE A 242 13.33 7.28 -5.95
N THR A 243 13.25 7.42 -7.28
CA THR A 243 12.85 8.68 -7.92
C THR A 243 11.41 9.06 -7.61
N SER A 244 10.52 8.08 -7.44
CA SER A 244 9.14 8.30 -7.00
C SER A 244 9.13 8.94 -5.62
N TRP A 245 9.83 8.35 -4.64
CA TRP A 245 9.93 8.88 -3.29
C TRP A 245 10.56 10.28 -3.25
N ALA A 246 11.71 10.47 -3.91
CA ALA A 246 12.39 11.76 -3.94
C ALA A 246 11.51 12.86 -4.58
N SER A 247 10.79 12.55 -5.66
CA SER A 247 9.91 13.51 -6.33
C SER A 247 8.72 13.92 -5.46
N ARG A 248 8.13 12.95 -4.73
CA ARG A 248 7.03 13.20 -3.79
C ARG A 248 7.46 14.17 -2.70
N TYR A 249 8.65 13.92 -2.16
CA TYR A 249 9.19 14.67 -1.04
C TYR A 249 9.56 16.10 -1.41
N VAL A 250 10.28 16.26 -2.53
CA VAL A 250 10.65 17.59 -3.05
C VAL A 250 9.40 18.40 -3.41
N ALA A 251 8.35 17.77 -3.96
CA ALA A 251 7.12 18.46 -4.34
C ALA A 251 6.33 18.99 -3.12
N GLU A 252 6.33 18.25 -2.02
CA GLU A 252 5.66 18.63 -0.77
C GLU A 252 6.43 19.75 -0.05
N ALA A 253 7.72 19.51 0.20
CA ALA A 253 8.57 20.39 0.99
C ALA A 253 8.78 21.78 0.34
N ALA A 254 8.79 21.82 -1.00
CA ALA A 254 9.06 23.03 -1.76
C ALA A 254 7.81 23.55 -2.50
N ALA A 255 6.59 23.20 -2.07
CA ALA A 255 5.36 23.42 -2.86
C ALA A 255 5.26 24.79 -3.58
N PRO A 256 5.55 25.96 -2.97
CA PRO A 256 5.54 27.24 -3.68
C PRO A 256 6.61 27.36 -4.78
N ALA A 257 7.82 26.87 -4.55
CA ALA A 257 8.91 26.87 -5.54
C ALA A 257 8.67 25.80 -6.62
N ALA A 258 8.13 24.65 -6.22
CA ALA A 258 7.77 23.51 -7.06
C ALA A 258 6.64 23.86 -8.05
N ALA A 259 5.80 24.86 -7.74
CA ALA A 259 4.78 25.36 -8.66
C ALA A 259 5.33 25.79 -10.03
N ARG A 260 6.60 26.20 -10.11
CA ARG A 260 7.27 26.51 -11.38
C ARG A 260 7.44 25.28 -12.30
N ALA A 261 7.43 24.07 -11.74
CA ALA A 261 7.47 22.83 -12.51
C ALA A 261 6.09 22.47 -13.11
N VAL A 262 4.99 23.05 -12.64
CA VAL A 262 3.62 22.68 -13.04
C VAL A 262 3.40 22.72 -14.56
N PRO A 263 3.82 23.76 -15.33
CA PRO A 263 3.67 23.74 -16.79
C PRO A 263 4.37 22.56 -17.47
N PHE A 264 5.53 22.14 -16.94
CA PHE A 264 6.23 20.97 -17.44
C PHE A 264 5.49 19.68 -17.07
N LEU A 265 5.00 19.54 -15.84
CA LEU A 265 4.21 18.39 -15.39
C LEU A 265 2.94 18.22 -16.24
N ILE A 266 2.23 19.32 -16.52
CA ILE A 266 1.09 19.35 -17.45
C ILE A 266 1.47 18.82 -18.83
N SER A 267 2.60 19.29 -19.39
CA SER A 267 3.06 18.84 -20.72
C SER A 267 3.36 17.35 -20.77
N ARG A 268 3.71 16.75 -19.62
CA ARG A 268 3.99 15.32 -19.51
C ARG A 268 2.73 14.52 -19.29
N LEU A 269 1.72 15.04 -18.59
CA LEU A 269 0.45 14.36 -18.37
C LEU A 269 -0.23 13.94 -19.70
N ASP A 270 -0.15 14.79 -20.72
CA ASP A 270 -0.80 14.62 -22.04
C ASP A 270 0.04 13.85 -23.09
N GLY A 271 1.30 13.48 -22.81
CA GLY A 271 2.25 12.88 -23.77
C GLY A 271 2.11 11.36 -24.01
N SER A 272 2.56 10.87 -25.18
CA SER A 272 2.56 9.46 -25.63
C SER A 272 3.87 8.70 -25.30
N PRO A 273 3.86 7.38 -25.04
CA PRO A 273 2.98 6.67 -24.12
C PRO A 273 3.60 6.73 -22.72
N ASN A 274 3.14 7.66 -21.89
CA ASN A 274 3.47 7.55 -20.47
C ASN A 274 2.85 6.26 -19.93
N THR A 275 3.68 5.41 -19.31
CA THR A 275 3.19 4.26 -18.56
C THR A 275 2.29 4.76 -17.43
N TRP A 276 1.38 3.91 -16.96
CA TRP A 276 0.57 4.16 -15.77
C TRP A 276 1.40 4.76 -14.61
N ALA A 277 2.59 4.19 -14.39
CA ALA A 277 3.56 4.64 -13.38
C ALA A 277 4.05 6.09 -13.56
N SER A 278 4.16 6.59 -14.79
CA SER A 278 4.54 7.98 -15.05
C SER A 278 3.38 8.95 -14.79
N ARG A 279 2.14 8.55 -15.11
CA ARG A 279 0.95 9.36 -14.77
C ARG A 279 0.74 9.42 -13.27
N GLU A 280 0.90 8.29 -12.59
CA GLU A 280 0.84 8.18 -11.13
C GLU A 280 1.81 9.15 -10.46
N LEU A 281 3.08 9.13 -10.85
CA LEU A 281 4.08 10.03 -10.26
C LEU A 281 3.73 11.50 -10.48
N ILE A 282 3.32 11.88 -11.69
CA ILE A 282 2.94 13.26 -12.01
C ILE A 282 1.75 13.71 -11.16
N CYS A 283 0.71 12.87 -11.06
CA CYS A 283 -0.48 13.12 -10.26
C CYS A 283 -0.11 13.31 -8.79
N GLU A 284 0.69 12.40 -8.23
CA GLU A 284 1.13 12.48 -6.84
C GLU A 284 1.97 13.74 -6.57
N MET A 285 2.90 14.11 -7.46
CA MET A 285 3.68 15.34 -7.32
C MET A 285 2.76 16.58 -7.31
N LEU A 286 1.80 16.66 -8.22
CA LEU A 286 0.83 17.76 -8.25
C LEU A 286 -0.04 17.78 -6.98
N ARG A 287 -0.44 16.62 -6.48
CA ARG A 287 -1.21 16.48 -5.24
C ARG A 287 -0.43 17.00 -4.03
N ARG A 288 0.85 16.65 -3.91
CA ARG A 288 1.77 17.10 -2.84
C ARG A 288 2.00 18.61 -2.86
N MET A 289 1.97 19.24 -4.04
CA MET A 289 2.02 20.71 -4.16
C MET A 289 0.73 21.40 -3.69
N GLY A 290 -0.38 20.67 -3.54
CA GLY A 290 -1.67 21.21 -3.10
C GLY A 290 -2.18 22.33 -4.01
N GLN A 291 -2.68 23.41 -3.41
CA GLN A 291 -3.23 24.56 -4.16
C GLN A 291 -2.19 25.26 -5.05
N ALA A 292 -0.89 25.10 -4.80
CA ALA A 292 0.15 25.67 -5.66
C ALA A 292 0.13 25.06 -7.08
N ALA A 293 -0.46 23.86 -7.23
CA ALA A 293 -0.69 23.20 -8.51
C ALA A 293 -2.07 23.45 -9.12
N ALA A 294 -2.89 24.39 -8.60
CA ALA A 294 -4.25 24.65 -9.10
C ALA A 294 -4.31 25.00 -10.59
N SER A 295 -3.24 25.58 -11.17
CA SER A 295 -3.15 25.85 -12.60
C SER A 295 -3.13 24.59 -13.49
N ALA A 296 -2.89 23.40 -12.91
CA ALA A 296 -3.01 22.11 -13.60
C ALA A 296 -4.45 21.63 -13.79
N ALA A 297 -5.44 22.29 -13.18
CA ALA A 297 -6.83 21.85 -13.20
C ALA A 297 -7.39 21.54 -14.60
N PRO A 298 -7.19 22.37 -15.64
CA PRO A 298 -7.74 22.07 -16.96
C PRO A 298 -7.13 20.79 -17.59
N ALA A 299 -5.84 20.56 -17.36
CA ALA A 299 -5.15 19.38 -17.88
C ALA A 299 -5.53 18.11 -17.10
N LEU A 300 -5.64 18.21 -15.77
CA LEU A 300 -6.10 17.12 -14.92
C LEU A 300 -7.54 16.73 -15.24
N LEU A 301 -8.43 17.71 -15.46
CA LEU A 301 -9.79 17.44 -15.90
C LEU A 301 -9.83 16.73 -17.26
N LYS A 302 -9.07 17.22 -18.24
CA LYS A 302 -8.97 16.57 -19.55
C LYS A 302 -8.47 15.12 -19.44
N ALA A 303 -7.46 14.87 -18.60
CA ALA A 303 -6.94 13.53 -18.36
C ALA A 303 -7.96 12.64 -17.64
N ALA A 304 -8.62 13.14 -16.60
CA ALA A 304 -9.64 12.42 -15.83
C ALA A 304 -10.83 11.98 -16.70
N LEU A 305 -11.24 12.82 -17.66
CA LEU A 305 -12.34 12.54 -18.59
C LEU A 305 -11.96 11.59 -19.74
N LYS A 306 -10.68 11.25 -19.89
CA LYS A 306 -10.19 10.33 -20.94
C LYS A 306 -10.02 8.90 -20.43
N ILE A 307 -9.79 8.73 -19.12
CA ILE A 307 -9.61 7.43 -18.47
C ILE A 307 -10.94 6.68 -18.51
N GLY A 308 -10.94 5.53 -19.18
CA GLY A 308 -12.10 4.62 -19.20
C GLY A 308 -12.19 3.79 -17.94
N ALA A 309 -13.35 3.14 -17.74
CA ALA A 309 -13.64 2.36 -16.53
C ALA A 309 -12.64 1.23 -16.21
N HIS A 310 -11.91 0.75 -17.22
CA HIS A 310 -10.92 -0.33 -17.10
C HIS A 310 -9.52 0.15 -16.65
N GLU A 311 -9.27 1.46 -16.57
CA GLU A 311 -7.97 2.05 -16.22
C GLU A 311 -7.93 2.58 -14.77
N LEU A 312 -8.64 1.91 -13.85
CA LEU A 312 -8.75 2.29 -12.43
C LEU A 312 -7.44 2.10 -11.63
N PRO A 313 -7.16 2.97 -10.64
CA PRO A 313 -7.96 4.12 -10.17
C PRO A 313 -7.87 5.40 -11.05
N ASN A 314 -8.83 6.33 -10.99
CA ASN A 314 -8.76 7.59 -11.76
C ASN A 314 -7.93 8.66 -11.02
N ARG A 315 -6.62 8.49 -11.02
CA ARG A 315 -5.65 9.33 -10.29
C ARG A 315 -5.67 10.82 -10.67
N PRO A 316 -5.90 11.20 -11.95
CA PRO A 316 -6.13 12.60 -12.30
C PRO A 316 -7.36 13.22 -11.61
N ALA A 317 -8.44 12.45 -11.40
CA ALA A 317 -9.63 12.93 -10.70
C ALA A 317 -9.36 13.21 -9.22
N GLU A 318 -8.70 12.27 -8.53
CA GLU A 318 -8.24 12.44 -7.13
C GLU A 318 -7.34 13.68 -7.00
N THR A 319 -6.38 13.82 -7.91
CA THR A 319 -5.45 14.96 -7.93
C THR A 319 -6.18 16.27 -8.21
N LEU A 320 -7.11 16.28 -9.16
CA LEU A 320 -7.93 17.45 -9.46
C LEU A 320 -8.71 17.91 -8.22
N ALA A 321 -9.35 16.98 -7.52
CA ALA A 321 -10.08 17.26 -6.30
C ALA A 321 -9.18 17.81 -5.19
N ALA A 322 -7.93 17.34 -5.09
CA ALA A 322 -6.96 17.81 -4.11
C ALA A 322 -6.40 19.22 -4.40
N VAL A 323 -6.11 19.55 -5.67
CA VAL A 323 -5.43 20.81 -6.01
C VAL A 323 -6.37 22.00 -6.23
N THR A 324 -7.68 21.78 -6.41
CA THR A 324 -8.62 22.83 -6.84
C THR A 324 -9.62 23.31 -5.78
N GLY A 325 -9.78 22.62 -4.65
CA GLY A 325 -10.77 23.00 -3.65
C GLY A 325 -12.20 22.95 -4.22
N GLU A 326 -12.95 24.05 -4.18
CA GLU A 326 -14.35 24.11 -4.66
C GLU A 326 -14.50 24.51 -6.15
N ALA A 327 -13.39 24.85 -6.85
CA ALA A 327 -13.34 25.46 -8.19
C ALA A 327 -14.64 25.36 -9.04
N PRO A 328 -15.54 26.36 -8.99
CA PRO A 328 -16.86 26.30 -9.61
C PRO A 328 -16.85 26.05 -11.12
N THR A 329 -15.83 26.57 -11.82
CA THR A 329 -15.66 26.35 -13.27
C THR A 329 -15.29 24.92 -13.62
N VAL A 330 -14.54 24.22 -12.75
CA VAL A 330 -14.25 22.79 -12.90
C VAL A 330 -15.53 21.99 -12.69
N LEU A 331 -16.28 22.27 -11.62
CA LEU A 331 -17.55 21.60 -11.35
C LEU A 331 -18.56 21.78 -12.48
N GLN A 332 -18.65 22.98 -13.07
CA GLN A 332 -19.53 23.22 -14.21
C GLN A 332 -19.15 22.34 -15.43
N ALA A 333 -17.87 22.29 -15.79
CA ALA A 333 -17.40 21.46 -16.90
C ALA A 333 -17.61 19.95 -16.64
N VAL A 334 -17.45 19.51 -15.39
CA VAL A 334 -17.71 18.12 -14.98
C VAL A 334 -19.20 17.79 -15.04
N ILE A 335 -20.08 18.70 -14.60
CA ILE A 335 -21.54 18.54 -14.69
C ILE A 335 -21.98 18.41 -16.15
N GLU A 336 -21.43 19.21 -17.06
CA GLU A 336 -21.72 19.10 -18.49
C GLU A 336 -21.28 17.74 -19.06
N ALA A 337 -20.14 17.21 -18.61
CA ALA A 337 -19.62 15.92 -19.06
C ALA A 337 -20.43 14.70 -18.60
N LEU A 338 -21.31 14.83 -17.59
CA LEU A 338 -22.24 13.75 -17.20
C LEU A 338 -23.22 13.37 -18.30
N SER A 339 -23.52 14.30 -19.23
CA SER A 339 -24.44 14.08 -20.35
C SER A 339 -23.72 13.92 -21.69
N ASP A 340 -22.41 13.68 -21.68
CA ASP A 340 -21.61 13.51 -22.89
C ASP A 340 -21.98 12.22 -23.65
N GLN A 341 -21.82 12.21 -24.97
CA GLN A 341 -22.06 11.03 -25.78
C GLN A 341 -20.99 9.95 -25.54
N ASP A 342 -19.77 10.36 -25.23
CA ASP A 342 -18.67 9.45 -24.89
C ASP A 342 -18.83 8.88 -23.47
N ALA A 343 -18.92 7.56 -23.36
CA ALA A 343 -19.06 6.86 -22.09
C ALA A 343 -17.85 7.09 -21.15
N ASN A 344 -16.64 7.23 -21.68
CA ASN A 344 -15.46 7.49 -20.86
C ASN A 344 -15.52 8.88 -20.21
N ARG A 345 -16.11 9.86 -20.91
CA ARG A 345 -16.31 11.20 -20.37
C ARG A 345 -17.37 11.21 -19.27
N ARG A 346 -18.48 10.48 -19.45
CA ARG A 346 -19.50 10.31 -18.39
C ARG A 346 -18.94 9.58 -17.16
N TYR A 347 -18.12 8.56 -17.39
CA TYR A 347 -17.38 7.83 -16.36
C TYR A 347 -16.44 8.73 -15.57
N GLY A 348 -15.52 9.40 -16.25
CA GLY A 348 -14.56 10.30 -15.62
C GLY A 348 -15.26 11.43 -14.86
N ALA A 349 -16.36 11.97 -15.40
CA ALA A 349 -17.13 13.00 -14.74
C ALA A 349 -17.73 12.51 -13.40
N SER A 350 -18.34 11.33 -13.39
CA SER A 350 -18.91 10.73 -12.18
C SER A 350 -17.84 10.48 -11.11
N TYR A 351 -16.67 9.98 -11.52
CA TYR A 351 -15.55 9.75 -10.60
C TYR A 351 -15.01 11.08 -10.02
N VAL A 352 -14.83 12.11 -10.86
CA VAL A 352 -14.41 13.44 -10.39
C VAL A 352 -15.40 13.98 -9.35
N LEU A 353 -16.70 13.90 -9.59
CA LEU A 353 -17.69 14.36 -8.60
C LEU A 353 -17.61 13.57 -7.29
N ALA A 354 -17.39 12.26 -7.37
CA ALA A 354 -17.22 11.42 -6.20
C ALA A 354 -16.02 11.86 -5.34
N GLU A 355 -14.88 12.14 -5.95
CA GLU A 355 -13.65 12.62 -5.28
C GLU A 355 -13.80 14.03 -4.67
N PHE A 356 -14.61 14.89 -5.28
CA PHE A 356 -14.95 16.19 -4.69
C PHE A 356 -15.83 16.05 -3.43
N GLY A 357 -16.64 14.98 -3.36
CA GLY A 357 -17.56 14.73 -2.26
C GLY A 357 -18.58 15.85 -2.10
N THR A 358 -18.84 16.28 -0.87
CA THR A 358 -19.85 17.31 -0.56
C THR A 358 -19.56 18.67 -1.20
N ARG A 359 -18.32 18.95 -1.61
CA ARG A 359 -17.97 20.16 -2.39
C ARG A 359 -18.66 20.20 -3.75
N ALA A 360 -19.05 19.05 -4.29
CA ALA A 360 -19.78 18.93 -5.55
C ALA A 360 -21.30 18.91 -5.37
N ALA A 361 -21.86 19.36 -4.24
CA ALA A 361 -23.30 19.33 -3.99
C ALA A 361 -24.15 20.05 -5.07
N CYS A 362 -23.58 21.03 -5.78
CA CYS A 362 -24.26 21.67 -6.93
C CYS A 362 -24.53 20.71 -8.10
N ALA A 363 -23.85 19.56 -8.18
CA ALA A 363 -24.04 18.54 -9.20
C ALA A 363 -25.20 17.58 -8.92
N ILE A 364 -25.81 17.63 -7.72
CA ILE A 364 -26.88 16.69 -7.33
C ILE A 364 -28.04 16.66 -8.33
N PRO A 365 -28.58 17.78 -8.83
CA PRO A 365 -29.65 17.73 -9.82
C PRO A 365 -29.25 17.03 -11.13
N ALA A 366 -28.00 17.21 -11.57
CA ALA A 366 -27.48 16.56 -12.78
C ALA A 366 -27.22 15.07 -12.56
N LEU A 367 -26.71 14.69 -11.38
CA LEU A 367 -26.53 13.30 -10.99
C LEU A 367 -27.88 12.57 -10.88
N LEU A 368 -28.89 13.19 -10.25
CA LEU A 368 -30.25 12.66 -10.18
C LEU A 368 -30.80 12.40 -11.59
N LYS A 369 -30.67 13.35 -12.51
CA LYS A 369 -31.05 13.14 -13.92
C LYS A 369 -30.27 11.99 -14.58
N ALA A 370 -28.98 11.85 -14.30
CA ALA A 370 -28.17 10.76 -14.83
C ALA A 370 -28.59 9.38 -14.29
N THR A 371 -29.20 9.30 -13.10
CA THR A 371 -29.80 8.05 -12.60
C THR A 371 -31.03 7.60 -13.40
N GLU A 372 -31.56 8.42 -14.29
CA GLU A 372 -32.70 8.08 -15.17
C GLU A 372 -32.26 7.70 -16.59
N HIS A 373 -30.95 7.66 -16.83
CA HIS A 373 -30.40 7.42 -18.16
C HIS A 373 -30.70 5.99 -18.66
N HIS A 374 -30.86 5.81 -19.98
CA HIS A 374 -31.20 4.51 -20.57
C HIS A 374 -30.06 3.49 -20.44
N ASP A 375 -28.82 3.95 -20.59
CA ASP A 375 -27.60 3.16 -20.41
C ASP A 375 -27.38 2.81 -18.91
N PRO A 376 -27.34 1.52 -18.55
CA PRO A 376 -27.13 1.07 -17.17
C PRO A 376 -25.82 1.54 -16.55
N ASP A 377 -24.74 1.66 -17.34
CA ASP A 377 -23.45 2.10 -16.83
C ASP A 377 -23.53 3.55 -16.33
N THR A 378 -24.16 4.42 -17.12
CA THR A 378 -24.41 5.81 -16.73
C THR A 378 -25.24 5.91 -15.44
N ARG A 379 -26.30 5.10 -15.30
CA ARG A 379 -27.09 5.07 -14.05
C ARG A 379 -26.23 4.61 -12.87
N SER A 380 -25.45 3.56 -13.07
CA SER A 380 -24.58 2.98 -12.04
C SER A 380 -23.55 3.99 -11.53
N LEU A 381 -22.92 4.72 -12.45
CA LEU A 381 -21.94 5.75 -12.15
C LEU A 381 -22.56 6.94 -11.41
N ALA A 382 -23.79 7.32 -11.76
CA ALA A 382 -24.52 8.35 -11.03
C ALA A 382 -24.81 7.92 -9.57
N ALA A 383 -25.21 6.66 -9.34
CA ALA A 383 -25.38 6.11 -7.98
C ALA A 383 -24.07 6.12 -7.17
N MET A 384 -22.96 5.72 -7.80
CA MET A 384 -21.64 5.76 -7.17
C MET A 384 -21.25 7.19 -6.74
N ALA A 385 -21.50 8.19 -7.58
CA ALA A 385 -21.15 9.58 -7.29
C ALA A 385 -22.10 10.24 -6.26
N LEU A 386 -23.38 9.88 -6.25
CA LEU A 386 -24.36 10.45 -5.30
C LEU A 386 -24.00 10.16 -3.83
N GLY A 387 -23.43 8.99 -3.51
CA GLY A 387 -23.05 8.63 -2.15
C GLY A 387 -22.17 9.68 -1.45
N PRO A 388 -20.96 9.97 -1.94
CA PRO A 388 -20.07 10.97 -1.34
C PRO A 388 -20.55 12.43 -1.54
N VAL A 389 -21.32 12.72 -2.60
CA VAL A 389 -21.76 14.08 -2.93
C VAL A 389 -22.98 14.53 -2.11
N ALA A 390 -23.92 13.62 -1.87
CA ALA A 390 -25.27 13.97 -1.40
C ALA A 390 -25.49 13.73 0.10
N LYS A 391 -24.44 13.89 0.91
CA LYS A 391 -24.55 13.73 2.38
C LYS A 391 -25.60 14.68 2.95
N GLY A 392 -26.67 14.12 3.53
CA GLY A 392 -27.79 14.89 4.12
C GLY A 392 -28.86 15.36 3.12
N GLN A 393 -28.87 14.85 1.89
CA GLN A 393 -29.86 15.21 0.87
C GLN A 393 -30.89 14.10 0.67
N GLU A 394 -32.10 14.37 1.15
CA GLU A 394 -33.20 13.42 1.23
C GLU A 394 -33.64 12.86 -0.14
N GLU A 395 -33.66 13.70 -1.18
CA GLU A 395 -34.04 13.26 -2.53
C GLU A 395 -33.04 12.26 -3.12
N ALA A 396 -31.75 12.54 -2.95
CA ALA A 396 -30.69 11.63 -3.38
C ALA A 396 -30.70 10.32 -2.58
N PHE A 397 -30.98 10.40 -1.28
CA PHE A 397 -31.15 9.21 -0.44
C PHE A 397 -32.29 8.32 -0.96
N ARG A 398 -33.48 8.87 -1.18
CA ARG A 398 -34.62 8.09 -1.72
C ARG A 398 -34.30 7.48 -3.09
N ARG A 399 -33.64 8.25 -3.96
CA ARG A 399 -33.25 7.76 -5.28
C ARG A 399 -32.28 6.58 -5.19
N LEU A 400 -31.29 6.64 -4.29
CA LEU A 400 -30.37 5.52 -4.04
C LEU A 400 -31.10 4.29 -3.49
N VAL A 401 -32.09 4.46 -2.60
CA VAL A 401 -32.93 3.35 -2.11
C VAL A 401 -33.69 2.67 -3.25
N GLU A 402 -34.26 3.44 -4.18
CA GLU A 402 -34.91 2.88 -5.37
C GLU A 402 -33.91 2.13 -6.28
N MET A 403 -32.71 2.69 -6.48
CA MET A 403 -31.68 2.08 -7.32
C MET A 403 -31.10 0.80 -6.73
N ALA A 404 -31.11 0.63 -5.40
CA ALA A 404 -30.76 -0.62 -4.75
C ALA A 404 -31.70 -1.79 -5.14
N GLN A 405 -32.84 -1.48 -5.79
CA GLN A 405 -33.81 -2.44 -6.32
C GLN A 405 -33.82 -2.50 -7.87
N ASP A 406 -32.83 -1.88 -8.55
CA ASP A 406 -32.75 -1.88 -10.02
C ASP A 406 -32.58 -3.30 -10.58
N LYS A 407 -33.11 -3.53 -11.78
CA LYS A 407 -32.97 -4.82 -12.49
C LYS A 407 -31.51 -5.18 -12.79
N HIS A 408 -30.62 -4.19 -12.90
CA HIS A 408 -29.21 -4.40 -13.22
C HIS A 408 -28.37 -4.51 -11.94
N TRP A 409 -27.71 -5.65 -11.74
CA TRP A 409 -26.90 -5.93 -10.54
C TRP A 409 -25.87 -4.85 -10.22
N PHE A 410 -25.16 -4.33 -11.23
CA PHE A 410 -24.13 -3.31 -11.01
C PHE A 410 -24.69 -2.03 -10.37
N ILE A 411 -25.94 -1.67 -10.73
CA ILE A 411 -26.64 -0.51 -10.16
C ILE A 411 -27.03 -0.79 -8.72
N ARG A 412 -27.56 -1.99 -8.42
CA ARG A 412 -27.91 -2.39 -7.04
C ARG A 412 -26.70 -2.31 -6.12
N GLY A 413 -25.57 -2.87 -6.56
CA GLY A 413 -24.31 -2.87 -5.80
C GLY A 413 -23.78 -1.46 -5.53
N ASN A 414 -23.73 -0.59 -6.55
CA ASN A 414 -23.27 0.79 -6.34
C ASN A 414 -24.23 1.60 -5.48
N ALA A 415 -25.54 1.42 -5.62
CA ALA A 415 -26.52 2.10 -4.81
C ALA A 415 -26.42 1.71 -3.34
N ILE A 416 -26.30 0.40 -3.03
CA ILE A 416 -26.22 -0.05 -1.63
C ILE A 416 -24.87 0.32 -0.97
N GLU A 417 -23.77 0.26 -1.73
CA GLU A 417 -22.46 0.73 -1.28
C GLU A 417 -22.50 2.24 -0.95
N SER A 418 -23.13 3.05 -1.81
CA SER A 418 -23.34 4.48 -1.58
C SER A 418 -24.20 4.78 -0.36
N LEU A 419 -25.31 4.04 -0.16
CA LEU A 419 -26.15 4.16 1.03
C LEU A 419 -25.38 3.81 2.32
N GLY A 420 -24.57 2.76 2.28
CA GLY A 420 -23.69 2.39 3.39
C GLY A 420 -22.66 3.47 3.72
N ARG A 421 -22.09 4.14 2.71
CA ARG A 421 -21.15 5.27 2.91
C ARG A 421 -21.81 6.52 3.48
N LEU A 422 -23.07 6.77 3.13
CA LEU A 422 -23.85 7.87 3.71
C LEU A 422 -24.05 7.65 5.22
N GLY A 423 -24.30 6.41 5.64
CA GLY A 423 -24.44 6.04 7.06
C GLY A 423 -25.68 6.63 7.73
N LEU A 424 -26.71 6.98 6.96
CA LEU A 424 -27.97 7.56 7.43
C LEU A 424 -29.13 6.58 7.25
N HIS A 425 -30.19 6.73 8.05
CA HIS A 425 -31.46 5.99 7.91
C HIS A 425 -31.29 4.46 7.87
N ALA A 426 -30.58 3.91 8.86
CA ALA A 426 -30.33 2.47 8.97
C ALA A 426 -31.64 1.64 8.91
N ASP A 427 -32.73 2.16 9.47
CA ASP A 427 -34.07 1.57 9.46
C ASP A 427 -34.61 1.30 8.05
N GLN A 428 -34.23 2.13 7.06
CA GLN A 428 -34.64 1.98 5.66
C GLN A 428 -33.63 1.18 4.83
N VAL A 429 -32.33 1.34 5.12
CA VAL A 429 -31.27 0.71 4.32
C VAL A 429 -31.02 -0.75 4.72
N VAL A 430 -31.03 -1.07 6.02
CA VAL A 430 -30.72 -2.41 6.53
C VAL A 430 -31.62 -3.49 5.92
N PRO A 431 -32.97 -3.33 5.85
CA PRO A 431 -33.82 -4.34 5.21
C PRO A 431 -33.48 -4.57 3.74
N THR A 432 -33.18 -3.49 3.01
CA THR A 432 -32.79 -3.56 1.60
C THR A 432 -31.45 -4.26 1.43
N ALA A 433 -30.46 -3.95 2.26
CA ALA A 433 -29.15 -4.61 2.25
C ALA A 433 -29.25 -6.09 2.60
N ILE A 434 -30.08 -6.47 3.59
CA ILE A 434 -30.35 -7.89 3.91
C ILE A 434 -30.90 -8.64 2.70
N GLY A 435 -31.83 -8.03 1.96
CA GLY A 435 -32.39 -8.63 0.74
C GLY A 435 -31.36 -8.84 -0.39
N LEU A 436 -30.28 -8.06 -0.41
CA LEU A 436 -29.20 -8.18 -1.39
C LEU A 436 -28.11 -9.19 -0.99
N LEU A 437 -28.14 -9.73 0.23
CA LEU A 437 -27.17 -10.74 0.67
C LEU A 437 -27.27 -12.05 -0.12
N ASP A 438 -28.37 -12.34 -0.78
CA ASP A 438 -28.49 -13.54 -1.63
C ASP A 438 -28.35 -13.22 -3.13
N ASP A 439 -28.00 -11.98 -3.47
CA ASP A 439 -27.80 -11.52 -4.85
C ASP A 439 -26.45 -11.97 -5.40
N ARG A 440 -26.46 -13.10 -6.12
CA ARG A 440 -25.26 -13.71 -6.72
C ARG A 440 -24.96 -13.22 -8.13
N GLU A 441 -25.66 -12.19 -8.61
CA GLU A 441 -25.34 -11.62 -9.93
C GLU A 441 -24.07 -10.77 -9.86
N GLY A 442 -23.15 -10.96 -10.81
CA GLY A 442 -21.87 -10.27 -10.88
C GLY A 442 -20.69 -11.25 -10.93
N HIS A 443 -19.52 -10.73 -11.31
CA HIS A 443 -18.26 -11.48 -11.30
C HIS A 443 -17.27 -10.80 -10.35
N ASP A 444 -16.68 -9.68 -10.76
CA ASP A 444 -15.65 -8.96 -9.99
C ASP A 444 -16.23 -7.91 -9.02
N TRP A 445 -17.53 -7.62 -9.13
CA TRP A 445 -18.27 -6.70 -8.27
C TRP A 445 -19.62 -7.31 -7.96
N SER A 446 -19.89 -7.71 -6.72
CA SER A 446 -21.17 -8.31 -6.35
C SER A 446 -22.01 -7.37 -5.49
N PRO A 447 -23.33 -7.23 -5.74
CA PRO A 447 -24.23 -6.50 -4.86
C PRO A 447 -24.24 -7.05 -3.44
N SER A 448 -24.01 -8.36 -3.32
CA SER A 448 -23.94 -9.07 -2.06
C SER A 448 -22.77 -8.59 -1.18
N GLU A 449 -21.55 -8.46 -1.72
CA GLU A 449 -20.40 -7.91 -0.96
C GLU A 449 -20.62 -6.45 -0.58
N CYS A 450 -21.20 -5.67 -1.51
CA CYS A 450 -21.55 -4.28 -1.23
C CYS A 450 -22.54 -4.17 -0.08
N ALA A 451 -23.53 -5.07 -0.02
CA ALA A 451 -24.50 -5.14 1.06
C ALA A 451 -23.84 -5.50 2.40
N VAL A 452 -22.93 -6.48 2.42
CA VAL A 452 -22.17 -6.85 3.63
C VAL A 452 -21.37 -5.65 4.17
N ARG A 453 -20.61 -4.96 3.30
CA ARG A 453 -19.87 -3.75 3.69
C ARG A 453 -20.79 -2.63 4.18
N ALA A 454 -21.93 -2.42 3.52
CA ALA A 454 -22.92 -1.43 3.94
C ALA A 454 -23.47 -1.76 5.34
N LEU A 455 -23.87 -3.00 5.60
CA LEU A 455 -24.36 -3.46 6.90
C LEU A 455 -23.31 -3.27 7.99
N GLY A 456 -22.05 -3.62 7.71
CA GLY A 456 -20.93 -3.39 8.63
C GLY A 456 -20.73 -1.90 8.99
N ARG A 457 -20.96 -0.98 8.06
CA ARG A 457 -20.88 0.48 8.32
C ARG A 457 -22.01 1.00 9.21
N PHE A 458 -23.19 0.35 9.21
CA PHE A 458 -24.28 0.67 10.13
C PHE A 458 -24.07 0.10 11.55
N GLY A 459 -23.08 -0.77 11.74
CA GLY A 459 -22.74 -1.34 13.05
C GLY A 459 -23.95 -1.95 13.75
N ARG A 460 -24.12 -1.69 15.05
CA ARG A 460 -25.20 -2.25 15.87
C ARG A 460 -26.61 -2.00 15.33
N ALA A 461 -26.82 -0.96 14.52
CA ALA A 461 -28.12 -0.71 13.88
C ALA A 461 -28.50 -1.81 12.86
N ALA A 462 -27.53 -2.58 12.38
CA ALA A 462 -27.72 -3.71 11.46
C ALA A 462 -27.79 -5.07 12.16
N LEU A 463 -28.09 -5.13 13.47
CA LEU A 463 -28.15 -6.39 14.24
C LEU A 463 -29.07 -7.44 13.60
N ALA A 464 -30.16 -7.02 12.95
CA ALA A 464 -31.08 -7.90 12.23
C ALA A 464 -30.44 -8.68 11.06
N ALA A 465 -29.27 -8.24 10.57
CA ALA A 465 -28.54 -8.90 9.49
C ALA A 465 -27.61 -10.01 9.96
N VAL A 466 -27.30 -10.09 11.27
CA VAL A 466 -26.35 -11.06 11.83
C VAL A 466 -26.69 -12.51 11.43
N PRO A 467 -27.94 -12.99 11.54
CA PRO A 467 -28.26 -14.36 11.12
C PRO A 467 -28.01 -14.63 9.64
N ALA A 468 -28.22 -13.62 8.78
CA ALA A 468 -28.01 -13.77 7.34
C ALA A 468 -26.51 -13.79 7.00
N ILE A 469 -25.72 -12.89 7.58
CA ILE A 469 -24.26 -12.85 7.40
C ILE A 469 -23.61 -14.11 7.99
N ALA A 470 -24.04 -14.54 9.17
CA ALA A 470 -23.54 -15.76 9.83
C ALA A 470 -23.83 -17.04 9.04
N ARG A 471 -24.99 -17.11 8.35
CA ARG A 471 -25.28 -18.23 7.43
C ARG A 471 -24.30 -18.26 6.26
N ARG A 472 -24.06 -17.10 5.63
CA ARG A 472 -23.12 -17.00 4.52
C ARG A 472 -21.77 -17.54 4.95
N LEU A 473 -21.24 -17.11 6.10
CA LEU A 473 -19.98 -17.56 6.71
C LEU A 473 -19.78 -19.08 6.79
N LYS A 474 -20.83 -19.89 6.69
CA LYS A 474 -20.74 -21.37 6.72
C LYS A 474 -20.50 -22.01 5.35
N ASP A 475 -20.88 -21.33 4.26
CA ASP A 475 -20.93 -21.88 2.89
C ASP A 475 -19.83 -21.31 1.98
N TRP A 476 -18.62 -21.06 2.51
CA TRP A 476 -17.56 -20.36 1.77
C TRP A 476 -16.61 -21.27 1.00
N ASP A 477 -16.44 -20.96 -0.29
CA ASP A 477 -15.40 -21.53 -1.16
C ASP A 477 -14.08 -20.71 -1.10
N ASP A 478 -14.15 -19.39 -0.83
CA ASP A 478 -13.03 -18.46 -0.64
C ASP A 478 -13.02 -17.84 0.78
N PHE A 479 -12.07 -16.97 1.16
CA PHE A 479 -12.02 -16.45 2.54
C PHE A 479 -12.99 -15.25 2.81
N PRO A 480 -13.93 -15.32 3.78
CA PRO A 480 -14.98 -14.32 4.07
C PRO A 480 -14.56 -13.00 4.73
N ARG A 481 -13.62 -12.25 4.15
CA ARG A 481 -13.09 -11.05 4.80
C ARG A 481 -14.17 -10.01 5.16
N ASP A 482 -15.04 -9.67 4.20
CA ASP A 482 -16.04 -8.61 4.38
C ASP A 482 -17.08 -8.99 5.44
N GLU A 483 -17.50 -10.25 5.48
CA GLU A 483 -18.47 -10.79 6.44
C GLU A 483 -17.91 -10.81 7.86
N ILE A 484 -16.63 -11.19 8.01
CA ILE A 484 -15.94 -11.17 9.30
C ILE A 484 -15.86 -9.73 9.83
N GLU A 485 -15.42 -8.79 8.99
CA GLU A 485 -15.33 -7.38 9.37
C GLU A 485 -16.71 -6.79 9.67
N ALA A 486 -17.74 -7.16 8.92
CA ALA A 486 -19.11 -6.71 9.15
C ALA A 486 -19.66 -7.24 10.48
N LEU A 487 -19.56 -8.54 10.76
CA LEU A 487 -19.99 -9.11 12.04
C LEU A 487 -19.25 -8.49 13.23
N GLY A 488 -17.95 -8.22 13.09
CA GLY A 488 -17.16 -7.56 14.13
C GLY A 488 -17.63 -6.13 14.44
N LYS A 489 -18.11 -5.39 13.44
CA LYS A 489 -18.65 -4.03 13.60
C LYS A 489 -20.11 -4.02 14.08
N ILE A 490 -20.91 -5.02 13.68
CA ILE A 490 -22.33 -5.12 14.06
C ILE A 490 -22.48 -5.60 15.50
N GLY A 491 -21.70 -6.63 15.87
CA GLY A 491 -21.72 -7.23 17.20
C GLY A 491 -22.98 -8.03 17.52
N GLY A 492 -23.19 -8.25 18.82
CA GLY A 492 -24.23 -9.13 19.36
C GLY A 492 -23.76 -10.56 19.59
N SER A 493 -24.46 -11.28 20.48
CA SER A 493 -24.06 -12.63 20.91
C SER A 493 -23.99 -13.63 19.76
N GLU A 494 -24.94 -13.57 18.83
CA GLU A 494 -24.97 -14.46 17.66
C GLU A 494 -23.81 -14.18 16.68
N ALA A 495 -23.35 -12.93 16.58
CA ALA A 495 -22.18 -12.58 15.78
C ALA A 495 -20.90 -13.14 16.43
N VAL A 496 -20.79 -13.02 17.76
CA VAL A 496 -19.69 -13.63 18.53
C VAL A 496 -19.67 -15.14 18.35
N GLU A 497 -20.81 -15.81 18.50
CA GLU A 497 -20.92 -17.26 18.31
C GLU A 497 -20.51 -17.70 16.90
N ALA A 498 -20.96 -16.99 15.87
CA ALA A 498 -20.61 -17.28 14.49
C ALA A 498 -19.11 -17.09 14.20
N LEU A 499 -18.51 -16.02 14.72
CA LEU A 499 -17.08 -15.74 14.56
C LEU A 499 -16.22 -16.72 15.37
N GLU A 500 -16.65 -17.14 16.56
CA GLU A 500 -15.96 -18.17 17.35
C GLU A 500 -16.04 -19.55 16.67
N GLU A 501 -17.17 -19.91 16.07
CA GLU A 501 -17.30 -21.12 15.26
C GLU A 501 -16.32 -21.09 14.07
N LEU A 502 -16.25 -19.96 13.36
CA LEU A 502 -15.28 -19.76 12.28
C LEU A 502 -13.84 -19.87 12.80
N TYR A 503 -13.52 -19.21 13.91
CA TYR A 503 -12.19 -19.25 14.50
C TYR A 503 -11.79 -20.68 14.86
N GLY A 504 -12.72 -21.48 15.38
CA GLY A 504 -12.51 -22.91 15.61
C GLY A 504 -12.08 -23.65 14.34
N LYS A 505 -12.74 -23.41 13.20
CA LYS A 505 -12.36 -24.01 11.90
C LYS A 505 -11.02 -23.50 11.39
N VAL A 506 -10.83 -22.17 11.40
CA VAL A 506 -9.59 -21.50 10.99
C VAL A 506 -8.41 -21.98 11.83
N SER A 507 -8.60 -22.24 13.12
CA SER A 507 -7.53 -22.72 14.01
C SER A 507 -7.08 -24.15 13.77
N GLN A 508 -7.88 -24.96 13.05
CA GLN A 508 -7.52 -26.34 12.69
C GLN A 508 -6.62 -26.38 11.45
N ASP A 509 -6.53 -25.31 10.67
CA ASP A 509 -5.67 -25.19 9.49
C ASP A 509 -4.61 -24.11 9.74
N SER A 510 -3.34 -24.52 9.79
CA SER A 510 -2.23 -23.61 10.13
C SER A 510 -2.08 -22.45 9.14
N TYR A 511 -2.38 -22.67 7.85
CA TYR A 511 -2.31 -21.64 6.82
C TYR A 511 -3.45 -20.62 6.98
N GLN A 512 -4.67 -21.09 7.26
CA GLN A 512 -5.79 -20.21 7.52
C GLN A 512 -5.59 -19.41 8.82
N LEU A 513 -5.06 -20.04 9.87
CA LEU A 513 -4.80 -19.40 11.15
C LEU A 513 -3.77 -18.27 11.04
N GLU A 514 -2.70 -18.47 10.28
CA GLU A 514 -1.65 -17.47 10.06
C GLU A 514 -2.19 -16.26 9.29
N ASN A 515 -2.89 -16.50 8.17
CA ASN A 515 -3.35 -15.42 7.29
C ASN A 515 -4.54 -14.65 7.87
N TYR A 516 -5.41 -15.33 8.63
CA TYR A 516 -6.72 -14.78 8.97
C TYR A 516 -7.08 -14.82 10.44
N GLY A 517 -6.33 -15.56 11.27
CA GLY A 517 -6.63 -15.70 12.69
C GLY A 517 -6.66 -14.37 13.43
N LYS A 518 -5.78 -13.41 13.05
CA LYS A 518 -5.80 -12.05 13.62
C LYS A 518 -7.09 -11.32 13.27
N LEU A 519 -7.48 -11.33 12.00
CA LEU A 519 -8.71 -10.68 11.53
C LEU A 519 -9.94 -11.21 12.28
N VAL A 520 -10.06 -12.55 12.41
CA VAL A 520 -11.20 -13.17 13.09
C VAL A 520 -11.20 -12.85 14.59
N ARG A 521 -10.03 -12.86 15.25
CA ARG A 521 -9.93 -12.44 16.67
C ARG A 521 -10.30 -10.98 16.88
N ASP A 522 -9.74 -10.08 16.05
CA ASP A 522 -10.03 -8.65 16.10
C ASP A 522 -11.53 -8.40 15.90
N ALA A 523 -12.19 -9.18 15.02
CA ALA A 523 -13.63 -9.14 14.83
C ALA A 523 -14.42 -9.69 16.03
N ILE A 524 -13.99 -10.79 16.66
CA ILE A 524 -14.62 -11.30 17.90
C ILE A 524 -14.56 -10.24 19.00
N ASP A 525 -13.40 -9.62 19.20
CA ASP A 525 -13.21 -8.57 20.20
C ASP A 525 -14.00 -7.29 19.87
N GLY A 526 -14.14 -6.97 18.58
CA GLY A 526 -15.07 -5.94 18.11
C GLY A 526 -16.52 -6.28 18.47
N ALA A 527 -16.97 -7.48 18.12
CA ALA A 527 -18.34 -7.92 18.34
C ALA A 527 -18.71 -7.98 19.83
N ARG A 528 -17.78 -8.43 20.69
CA ARG A 528 -17.95 -8.48 22.15
C ARG A 528 -18.07 -7.10 22.79
N ARG A 529 -17.39 -6.08 22.25
CA ARG A 529 -17.52 -4.69 22.75
C ARG A 529 -18.93 -4.13 22.52
N GLU A 530 -19.64 -4.66 21.53
CA GLU A 530 -20.98 -4.25 21.14
C GLU A 530 -22.08 -5.16 21.71
N VAL A 531 -21.76 -6.12 22.59
CA VAL A 531 -22.72 -6.86 23.42
C VAL A 531 -23.16 -5.96 24.57
#